data_AF-A0A9X2LDG7-F1
#
_entry.id   AF-A0A9X2LDG7-F1
#
_cell.length_a   1.000
_cell.length_b   1.000
_cell.length_c   1.000
_cell.angle_alpha   90.00
_cell.angle_beta   90.00
_cell.angle_gamma   90.00
#
_symmetry.space_group_name_H-M   'P 1'
#
loop_
_entity.id
_entity.type
_entity.pdbx_description
1 polymer ?
#
loop_
_entity_poly.entity_id
_entity_poly.type
_entity_poly.pdbx_seq_one_letter_code
_entity_poly.pdbx_strand_id
1 'polypeptide(L)'
;MTDRKQGGGSGAGSGAGGGAGSGGGITIGRMTGGAVAAGERAQAENHAERAAHHAGKNESRAERAGRDAHPGTGLVPVPAEAPGHGGVAVGELSGGAVAAGRQARAVDSSREVLAVPPELLEAVAELRRQLPLLVRAEGDGVDAVGDELAGLEEEARRTGRTQRGRLVRLRALLSSGTTAAGGLASAATVAEAAGRLLT
;
A
#
# COMPACT_ATOMS: atom_id res chain seq x y z
N MET A 1 58.94 -15.29 55.01
CA MET A 1 59.62 -15.58 53.72
C MET A 1 59.07 -16.90 53.23
N THR A 2 58.53 -17.06 52.02
CA THR A 2 58.17 -16.10 50.96
C THR A 2 57.02 -16.68 50.17
N ASP A 3 55.94 -15.91 49.98
CA ASP A 3 54.81 -16.29 49.15
C ASP A 3 54.79 -15.41 47.89
N ARG A 4 54.98 -16.03 46.72
CA ARG A 4 54.69 -15.44 45.39
C ARG A 4 54.86 -16.49 44.27
N LYS A 5 53.77 -16.99 43.69
CA LYS A 5 53.81 -17.57 42.32
C LYS A 5 53.34 -16.51 41.32
N GLN A 6 54.12 -16.32 40.27
CA GLN A 6 53.92 -15.28 39.25
C GLN A 6 53.07 -15.78 38.08
N GLY A 7 52.42 -14.85 37.37
CA GLY A 7 51.75 -15.08 36.09
C GLY A 7 50.44 -14.30 35.98
N GLY A 8 50.32 -13.28 35.12
CA GLY A 8 51.33 -12.66 34.26
C GLY A 8 50.74 -11.57 33.37
N GLY A 9 51.55 -11.03 32.44
CA GLY A 9 51.06 -10.46 31.18
C GLY A 9 50.29 -9.12 31.23
N SER A 10 50.95 -8.04 31.66
CA SER A 10 50.48 -6.69 31.33
C SER A 10 50.73 -6.36 29.85
N GLY A 11 49.67 -6.07 29.09
CA GLY A 11 49.75 -5.55 27.72
C GLY A 11 48.77 -4.40 27.54
N ALA A 12 49.21 -3.16 27.78
CA ALA A 12 48.36 -1.98 27.67
C ALA A 12 48.18 -1.54 26.21
N GLY A 13 46.94 -1.20 25.85
CA GLY A 13 46.57 -0.61 24.56
C GLY A 13 45.43 0.38 24.76
N SER A 14 45.77 1.61 25.13
CA SER A 14 44.80 2.68 25.37
C SER A 14 44.43 3.41 24.08
N GLY A 15 43.15 3.82 23.96
CA GLY A 15 42.85 5.13 23.38
C GLY A 15 41.83 5.19 22.23
N ALA A 16 40.86 6.07 22.45
CA ALA A 16 40.17 6.94 21.48
C ALA A 16 39.02 6.38 20.59
N GLY A 17 37.99 7.22 20.44
CA GLY A 17 36.78 6.99 19.62
C GLY A 17 35.66 6.32 20.40
N GLY A 18 34.57 6.96 20.83
CA GLY A 18 33.98 8.23 20.37
C GLY A 18 32.75 7.95 19.50
N GLY A 19 31.57 7.78 20.11
CA GLY A 19 30.33 7.48 19.39
C GLY A 19 29.10 7.42 20.30
N ALA A 20 28.30 8.49 20.29
CA ALA A 20 26.97 8.49 20.92
C ALA A 20 25.96 7.72 20.05
N GLY A 21 25.09 6.92 20.67
CA GLY A 21 24.16 6.05 19.94
C GLY A 21 23.01 5.46 20.77
N SER A 22 22.47 6.19 21.75
CA SER A 22 21.45 5.68 22.68
C SER A 22 20.00 5.70 22.13
N GLY A 23 19.77 5.41 20.85
CA GLY A 23 18.45 5.55 20.21
C GLY A 23 17.67 4.25 20.06
N GLY A 24 16.75 3.93 20.97
CA GLY A 24 15.98 2.66 21.08
C GLY A 24 15.23 2.19 19.82
N GLY A 25 14.74 0.95 19.85
CA GLY A 25 14.04 0.32 18.73
C GLY A 25 12.54 0.59 18.67
N ILE A 26 11.98 0.53 17.47
CA ILE A 26 10.54 0.59 17.22
C ILE A 26 9.88 -0.72 17.69
N THR A 27 8.64 -0.65 18.16
CA THR A 27 7.70 -1.80 18.21
C THR A 27 6.35 -1.36 17.64
N ILE A 28 5.82 -2.08 16.64
CA ILE A 28 4.52 -1.86 16.01
C ILE A 28 3.52 -2.93 16.52
N GLY A 29 2.21 -2.69 16.44
CA GLY A 29 1.15 -3.64 16.82
C GLY A 29 0.38 -4.25 15.64
N ARG A 30 0.04 -3.42 14.63
CA ARG A 30 -0.34 -3.83 13.25
C ARG A 30 0.20 -2.82 12.24
N MET A 31 0.62 -3.22 11.03
CA MET A 31 1.01 -2.30 9.94
C MET A 31 0.38 -2.76 8.62
N THR A 32 -0.52 -1.99 7.98
CA THR A 32 -1.36 -2.48 6.83
C THR A 32 -1.08 -1.91 5.44
N GLY A 33 -0.08 -1.06 5.33
CA GLY A 33 0.58 -0.58 4.11
C GLY A 33 1.82 0.20 4.54
N GLY A 34 2.68 0.62 3.62
CA GLY A 34 3.71 1.63 3.90
C GLY A 34 5.10 1.05 4.18
N ALA A 35 5.94 1.77 4.92
CA ALA A 35 7.36 1.46 5.06
C ALA A 35 7.96 2.12 6.34
N VAL A 36 8.77 1.45 7.18
CA VAL A 36 9.02 1.88 8.59
C VAL A 36 10.48 1.79 9.12
N ALA A 37 11.13 2.88 9.59
CA ALA A 37 12.61 2.93 9.70
C ALA A 37 13.29 3.40 11.04
N ALA A 38 14.17 2.61 11.72
CA ALA A 38 15.06 3.02 12.88
C ALA A 38 16.43 2.26 13.13
N GLY A 39 17.62 2.92 13.20
CA GLY A 39 19.04 2.37 13.12
C GLY A 39 20.06 3.06 12.12
N GLU A 40 21.36 2.75 12.12
CA GLU A 40 22.42 3.24 11.16
C GLU A 40 22.20 3.03 9.61
N ARG A 41 21.51 3.91 8.85
CA ARG A 41 21.40 3.97 7.34
C ARG A 41 20.47 3.01 6.58
N ALA A 42 19.73 2.11 7.22
CA ALA A 42 19.14 0.97 6.47
C ALA A 42 17.99 1.35 5.53
N GLN A 43 17.97 0.90 4.27
CA GLN A 43 16.85 1.16 3.34
C GLN A 43 15.98 -0.08 3.12
N ALA A 44 14.70 0.10 2.83
CA ALA A 44 13.77 -0.95 2.42
C ALA A 44 12.77 -0.37 1.43
N GLU A 45 12.38 -1.13 0.41
CA GLU A 45 11.36 -0.69 -0.54
C GLU A 45 10.41 -1.86 -0.82
N ASN A 46 9.11 -1.60 -0.85
CA ASN A 46 8.07 -2.54 -1.27
C ASN A 46 7.47 -2.03 -2.59
N HIS A 47 7.15 -2.94 -3.50
CA HIS A 47 6.51 -2.66 -4.79
C HIS A 47 5.41 -3.69 -5.13
N ALA A 48 4.92 -4.43 -4.13
CA ALA A 48 4.08 -5.62 -4.32
C ALA A 48 2.71 -5.30 -4.93
N GLU A 49 2.22 -6.16 -5.83
CA GLU A 49 0.83 -6.09 -6.27
C GLU A 49 -0.06 -6.82 -5.25
N ARG A 50 -1.00 -6.08 -4.65
CA ARG A 50 -1.99 -6.59 -3.68
C ARG A 50 -3.27 -6.89 -4.45
N ALA A 51 -3.75 -8.12 -4.44
CA ALA A 51 -5.14 -8.34 -4.85
C ALA A 51 -6.07 -7.56 -3.91
N ALA A 52 -7.02 -6.80 -4.45
CA ALA A 52 -8.03 -6.13 -3.65
C ALA A 52 -8.82 -7.16 -2.82
N HIS A 53 -8.71 -7.09 -1.50
CA HIS A 53 -9.63 -7.82 -0.64
C HIS A 53 -10.96 -7.06 -0.63
N HIS A 54 -12.06 -7.73 -1.01
CA HIS A 54 -13.40 -7.16 -0.97
C HIS A 54 -13.68 -6.53 0.41
N ALA A 55 -13.71 -5.20 0.47
CA ALA A 55 -13.86 -4.43 1.70
C ALA A 55 -15.34 -4.34 2.14
N GLY A 56 -16.06 -5.47 2.04
CA GLY A 56 -17.52 -5.55 1.99
C GLY A 56 -18.14 -6.51 3.01
N LYS A 57 -17.66 -6.52 4.27
CA LYS A 57 -18.38 -7.11 5.41
C LYS A 57 -18.20 -6.30 6.70
N ASN A 58 -18.73 -5.07 6.70
CA ASN A 58 -18.83 -4.21 7.90
C ASN A 58 -20.29 -3.92 8.32
N GLU A 59 -21.26 -4.76 7.96
CA GLU A 59 -22.66 -4.65 8.42
C GLU A 59 -23.18 -5.95 9.03
N SER A 60 -22.66 -6.28 10.22
CA SER A 60 -23.34 -7.14 11.19
C SER A 60 -22.89 -6.88 12.65
N ARG A 61 -22.56 -5.62 12.96
CA ARG A 61 -22.25 -5.16 14.34
C ARG A 61 -23.37 -4.36 14.99
N ALA A 62 -24.38 -3.93 14.22
CA ALA A 62 -25.48 -3.09 14.71
C ALA A 62 -26.66 -3.88 15.31
N GLU A 63 -26.80 -5.18 15.02
CA GLU A 63 -27.89 -6.01 15.56
C GLU A 63 -27.39 -6.99 16.62
N ARG A 64 -28.12 -7.05 17.74
CA ARG A 64 -27.90 -7.94 18.91
C ARG A 64 -26.75 -7.56 19.86
N ALA A 65 -26.51 -6.27 20.02
CA ALA A 65 -26.32 -5.74 21.37
C ALA A 65 -27.63 -5.99 22.17
N GLY A 66 -27.73 -7.10 22.90
CA GLY A 66 -29.03 -7.53 23.46
C GLY A 66 -29.08 -8.83 24.26
N ARG A 67 -27.98 -9.25 24.89
CA ARG A 67 -27.95 -9.99 26.18
C ARG A 67 -26.51 -10.26 26.64
N ASP A 68 -26.25 -9.87 27.90
CA ASP A 68 -25.37 -10.50 28.87
C ASP A 68 -23.84 -10.57 28.59
N ALA A 69 -23.20 -9.46 28.92
CA ALA A 69 -21.85 -9.29 29.49
C ALA A 69 -20.78 -10.41 29.36
N HIS A 70 -19.65 -10.05 28.72
CA HIS A 70 -18.27 -10.28 29.20
C HIS A 70 -17.31 -9.28 28.51
N PRO A 71 -16.48 -8.49 29.23
CA PRO A 71 -15.58 -7.51 28.61
C PRO A 71 -14.24 -8.14 28.20
N GLY A 72 -14.18 -8.71 27.00
CA GLY A 72 -12.97 -9.26 26.39
C GLY A 72 -12.64 -8.57 25.07
N THR A 73 -11.96 -7.42 25.11
CA THR A 73 -11.52 -6.70 23.91
C THR A 73 -10.48 -7.54 23.14
N GLY A 74 -10.81 -7.94 21.91
CA GLY A 74 -9.89 -8.61 20.98
C GLY A 74 -8.78 -7.69 20.49
N LEU A 75 -7.80 -7.44 21.37
CA LEU A 75 -6.62 -6.64 21.09
C LEU A 75 -5.50 -7.54 20.56
N VAL A 76 -4.85 -7.07 19.50
CA VAL A 76 -3.68 -7.71 18.90
C VAL A 76 -2.49 -7.50 19.85
N PRO A 77 -1.71 -8.53 20.21
CA PRO A 77 -0.61 -8.39 21.15
C PRO A 77 0.51 -7.54 20.56
N VAL A 78 0.74 -6.37 21.14
CA VAL A 78 1.95 -5.58 20.91
C VAL A 78 3.12 -6.27 21.62
N PRO A 79 4.29 -6.49 20.98
CA PRO A 79 5.47 -7.02 21.66
C PRO A 79 5.81 -6.18 22.90
N ALA A 80 5.98 -6.84 24.05
CA ALA A 80 6.03 -6.18 25.36
C ALA A 80 7.30 -5.34 25.61
N GLU A 81 8.35 -5.54 24.81
CA GLU A 81 9.61 -4.82 24.93
C GLU A 81 9.97 -4.12 23.60
N ALA A 82 10.51 -2.90 23.71
CA ALA A 82 11.11 -2.19 22.60
C ALA A 82 12.56 -2.72 22.38
N PRO A 83 13.01 -2.96 21.14
CA PRO A 83 14.39 -3.39 20.90
C PRO A 83 15.42 -2.39 21.41
N GLY A 84 16.67 -2.86 21.51
CA GLY A 84 17.84 -2.00 21.73
C GLY A 84 18.05 -0.98 20.61
N HIS A 85 19.15 -0.23 20.69
CA HIS A 85 19.29 0.97 19.88
C HIS A 85 19.37 0.70 18.37
N GLY A 86 18.42 1.26 17.61
CA GLY A 86 18.33 1.07 16.16
C GLY A 86 17.66 -0.24 15.72
N GLY A 87 16.66 -0.73 16.46
CA GLY A 87 15.85 -1.88 16.05
C GLY A 87 14.43 -1.54 15.57
N VAL A 88 13.72 -2.54 15.05
CA VAL A 88 12.27 -2.51 14.81
C VAL A 88 11.65 -3.88 15.12
N ALA A 89 10.51 -3.89 15.80
CA ALA A 89 9.61 -5.01 16.03
C ALA A 89 8.20 -4.66 15.55
N VAL A 90 7.34 -5.65 15.29
CA VAL A 90 5.99 -5.49 14.72
C VAL A 90 5.09 -6.64 15.20
N GLY A 91 3.85 -6.35 15.63
CA GLY A 91 2.89 -7.35 16.14
C GLY A 91 1.98 -7.98 15.09
N GLU A 92 1.67 -7.26 14.00
CA GLU A 92 0.82 -7.69 12.89
C GLU A 92 1.12 -6.80 11.66
N LEU A 93 0.75 -7.24 10.44
CA LEU A 93 1.54 -7.19 9.18
C LEU A 93 0.69 -6.98 7.90
N SER A 94 -0.49 -6.36 7.97
CA SER A 94 -1.43 -6.08 6.86
C SER A 94 -0.84 -5.65 5.49
N GLY A 95 0.35 -5.02 5.50
CA GLY A 95 1.03 -4.39 4.38
C GLY A 95 2.13 -3.45 4.84
N GLY A 96 3.24 -3.33 4.11
CA GLY A 96 4.36 -2.60 4.66
C GLY A 96 5.72 -2.82 3.98
N ALA A 97 6.73 -2.25 4.63
CA ALA A 97 8.17 -2.40 4.50
C ALA A 97 8.78 -1.88 5.83
N VAL A 98 10.04 -2.18 6.15
CA VAL A 98 10.67 -1.78 7.43
C VAL A 98 12.19 -1.62 7.22
N ALA A 99 12.80 -0.49 7.61
CA ALA A 99 14.18 -0.11 7.24
C ALA A 99 14.97 0.63 8.36
N ALA A 100 15.70 -0.04 9.23
CA ALA A 100 16.41 0.57 10.37
C ALA A 100 17.25 1.92 10.19
N GLY A 101 16.63 3.15 10.16
CA GLY A 101 16.94 4.56 10.68
C GLY A 101 17.60 5.82 9.99
N ARG A 102 18.85 6.18 10.33
CA ARG A 102 19.52 7.49 10.06
C ARG A 102 20.37 7.39 8.79
N GLN A 103 19.95 8.09 7.73
CA GLN A 103 20.10 7.70 6.30
C GLN A 103 19.25 6.49 5.88
N ALA A 104 18.37 5.99 6.75
CA ALA A 104 17.41 4.99 6.32
C ALA A 104 16.29 5.58 5.50
N ARG A 105 15.67 4.70 4.74
CA ARG A 105 14.64 5.05 3.79
C ARG A 105 13.78 3.83 3.55
N ALA A 106 12.57 3.88 4.06
CA ALA A 106 11.57 2.88 3.78
C ALA A 106 10.62 3.44 2.70
N VAL A 107 10.29 2.67 1.64
CA VAL A 107 9.33 3.02 0.58
C VAL A 107 8.29 1.91 0.41
N ASP A 108 7.07 2.27 0.02
CA ASP A 108 6.07 1.30 -0.46
C ASP A 108 5.31 1.87 -1.65
N SER A 109 5.54 1.24 -2.79
CA SER A 109 4.90 1.45 -4.09
C SER A 109 3.96 0.28 -4.44
N SER A 110 3.45 -0.44 -3.42
CA SER A 110 2.52 -1.54 -3.64
C SER A 110 1.24 -1.06 -4.34
N ARG A 111 0.76 -1.87 -5.28
CA ARG A 111 -0.36 -1.53 -6.17
C ARG A 111 -1.53 -2.45 -5.87
N GLU A 112 -2.69 -1.89 -5.56
CA GLU A 112 -3.90 -2.69 -5.43
C GLU A 112 -4.43 -3.04 -6.83
N VAL A 113 -4.57 -4.33 -7.14
CA VAL A 113 -5.03 -4.88 -8.42
C VAL A 113 -6.37 -5.58 -8.26
N LEU A 114 -7.25 -5.35 -9.23
CA LEU A 114 -8.62 -5.88 -9.32
C LEU A 114 -8.72 -6.79 -10.54
N ALA A 115 -9.48 -7.88 -10.41
CA ALA A 115 -9.85 -8.70 -11.57
C ALA A 115 -10.77 -7.90 -12.49
N VAL A 116 -10.50 -7.94 -13.79
CA VAL A 116 -11.29 -7.22 -14.79
C VAL A 116 -12.32 -8.20 -15.40
N PRO A 117 -13.62 -8.00 -15.20
CA PRO A 117 -14.65 -8.84 -15.78
C PRO A 117 -14.77 -8.59 -17.29
N PRO A 118 -15.14 -9.60 -18.10
CA PRO A 118 -15.18 -9.46 -19.56
C PRO A 118 -16.17 -8.38 -20.02
N GLU A 119 -17.27 -8.18 -19.29
CA GLU A 119 -18.28 -7.16 -19.59
C GLU A 119 -17.70 -5.73 -19.49
N LEU A 120 -16.73 -5.50 -18.59
CA LEU A 120 -16.01 -4.23 -18.53
C LEU A 120 -15.08 -4.05 -19.73
N LEU A 121 -14.45 -5.12 -20.23
CA LEU A 121 -13.61 -5.04 -21.43
C LEU A 121 -14.42 -4.79 -22.69
N GLU A 122 -15.61 -5.38 -22.81
CA GLU A 122 -16.53 -5.10 -23.90
C GLU A 122 -16.99 -3.63 -23.89
N ALA A 123 -17.38 -3.11 -22.72
CA ALA A 123 -17.78 -1.71 -22.56
C ALA A 123 -16.61 -0.73 -22.84
N VAL A 124 -15.39 -1.06 -22.42
CA VAL A 124 -14.16 -0.30 -22.72
C VAL A 124 -13.88 -0.32 -24.23
N ALA A 125 -13.96 -1.49 -24.88
CA ALA A 125 -13.72 -1.61 -26.32
C ALA A 125 -14.78 -0.88 -27.16
N GLU A 126 -16.04 -0.86 -26.73
CA GLU A 126 -17.10 -0.04 -27.35
C GLU A 126 -16.80 1.45 -27.20
N LEU A 127 -16.52 1.93 -25.99
CA LEU A 127 -16.18 3.33 -25.75
C LEU A 127 -14.96 3.77 -26.58
N ARG A 128 -13.90 2.96 -26.64
CA ARG A 128 -12.72 3.22 -27.49
C ARG A 128 -13.02 3.30 -28.98
N ARG A 129 -14.05 2.60 -29.49
CA ARG A 129 -14.52 2.75 -30.88
C ARG A 129 -15.34 4.03 -31.10
N GLN A 130 -15.96 4.56 -30.06
CA GLN A 130 -16.77 5.78 -30.13
C GLN A 130 -15.95 7.07 -29.95
N LEU A 131 -14.87 7.06 -29.15
CA LEU A 131 -14.05 8.27 -28.94
C LEU A 131 -13.53 8.95 -30.23
N PRO A 132 -13.05 8.22 -31.27
CA PRO A 132 -12.59 8.83 -32.51
C PRO A 132 -13.69 9.49 -33.35
N LEU A 133 -14.97 9.24 -33.03
CA LEU A 133 -16.13 9.85 -33.69
C LEU A 133 -16.56 11.17 -33.03
N LEU A 134 -16.00 11.50 -31.85
CA LEU A 134 -16.26 12.76 -31.17
C LEU A 134 -15.54 13.92 -31.86
N VAL A 135 -16.22 15.05 -31.99
CA VAL A 135 -15.59 16.31 -32.42
C VAL A 135 -14.58 16.72 -31.35
N ARG A 136 -13.31 16.78 -31.73
CA ARG A 136 -12.22 17.13 -30.83
C ARG A 136 -12.17 18.64 -30.57
N ALA A 137 -11.95 19.02 -29.31
CA ALA A 137 -11.69 20.40 -28.90
C ALA A 137 -10.48 20.44 -27.95
N GLU A 138 -9.79 21.58 -27.91
CA GLU A 138 -8.65 21.75 -27.01
C GLU A 138 -9.12 21.64 -25.55
N GLY A 139 -8.50 20.73 -24.78
CA GLY A 139 -8.89 20.47 -23.39
C GLY A 139 -10.15 19.61 -23.21
N ASP A 140 -10.70 18.98 -24.25
CA ASP A 140 -11.90 18.12 -24.18
C ASP A 140 -11.75 16.85 -23.31
N GLY A 141 -10.53 16.56 -22.84
CA GLY A 141 -10.17 15.42 -22.00
C GLY A 141 -10.35 14.05 -22.66
N VAL A 142 -10.67 13.98 -23.96
CA VAL A 142 -10.89 12.73 -24.69
C VAL A 142 -9.59 11.93 -24.81
N ASP A 143 -8.44 12.57 -24.93
CA ASP A 143 -7.14 11.88 -24.92
C ASP A 143 -6.83 11.25 -23.57
N ALA A 144 -7.06 11.97 -22.46
CA ALA A 144 -6.86 11.42 -21.12
C ALA A 144 -7.78 10.23 -20.82
N VAL A 145 -9.02 10.26 -21.33
CA VAL A 145 -9.92 9.09 -21.30
C VAL A 145 -9.39 7.97 -22.19
N GLY A 146 -8.93 8.28 -23.41
CA GLY A 146 -8.35 7.34 -24.36
C GLY A 146 -7.13 6.59 -23.81
N ASP A 147 -6.21 7.31 -23.16
CA ASP A 147 -4.99 6.77 -22.53
C ASP A 147 -5.31 5.83 -21.37
N GLU A 148 -6.26 6.21 -20.50
CA GLU A 148 -6.65 5.37 -19.36
C GLU A 148 -7.42 4.11 -19.81
N LEU A 149 -8.27 4.22 -20.84
CA LEU A 149 -8.92 3.06 -21.46
C LEU A 149 -7.92 2.15 -22.17
N ALA A 150 -6.94 2.71 -22.89
CA ALA A 150 -5.89 1.95 -23.57
C ALA A 150 -5.03 1.19 -22.57
N GLY A 151 -4.58 1.88 -21.51
CA GLY A 151 -3.81 1.26 -20.43
C GLY A 151 -4.59 0.21 -19.65
N LEU A 152 -5.89 0.39 -19.43
CA LEU A 152 -6.76 -0.63 -18.80
C LEU A 152 -6.86 -1.86 -19.70
N GLU A 153 -7.22 -1.68 -20.98
CA GLU A 153 -7.42 -2.77 -21.91
C GLU A 153 -6.15 -3.58 -22.15
N GLU A 154 -4.99 -2.92 -22.28
CA GLU A 154 -3.70 -3.59 -22.43
C GLU A 154 -3.32 -4.41 -21.18
N GLU A 155 -3.46 -3.81 -20.00
CA GLU A 155 -3.16 -4.45 -18.70
C GLU A 155 -4.08 -5.66 -18.46
N ALA A 156 -5.38 -5.51 -18.74
CA ALA A 156 -6.39 -6.54 -18.59
C ALA A 156 -6.26 -7.66 -19.62
N ARG A 157 -5.98 -7.36 -20.89
CA ARG A 157 -5.69 -8.40 -21.91
C ARG A 157 -4.44 -9.20 -21.59
N ARG A 158 -3.43 -8.57 -20.98
CA ARG A 158 -2.17 -9.22 -20.59
C ARG A 158 -2.31 -10.07 -19.32
N THR A 159 -3.09 -9.62 -18.34
CA THR A 159 -3.04 -10.16 -16.95
C THR A 159 -4.39 -10.59 -16.37
N GLY A 160 -5.50 -10.27 -17.03
CA GLY A 160 -6.86 -10.38 -16.47
C GLY A 160 -7.16 -9.38 -15.34
N ARG A 161 -6.29 -8.40 -15.10
CA ARG A 161 -6.36 -7.48 -13.97
C ARG A 161 -6.08 -6.04 -14.38
N THR A 162 -6.41 -5.09 -13.50
CA THR A 162 -6.00 -3.70 -13.61
C THR A 162 -5.80 -3.07 -12.24
N GLN A 163 -5.08 -1.96 -12.15
CA GLN A 163 -4.84 -1.25 -10.91
C GLN A 163 -6.10 -0.48 -10.45
N ARG A 164 -6.42 -0.57 -9.15
CA ARG A 164 -7.52 0.17 -8.51
C ARG A 164 -7.45 1.67 -8.77
N GLY A 165 -6.24 2.24 -8.68
CA GLY A 165 -6.00 3.65 -8.98
C GLY A 165 -6.35 4.05 -10.42
N ARG A 166 -6.22 3.12 -11.39
CA ARG A 166 -6.64 3.33 -12.79
C ARG A 166 -8.16 3.45 -12.88
N LEU A 167 -8.89 2.51 -12.29
CA LEU A 167 -10.36 2.52 -12.27
C LEU A 167 -10.92 3.77 -11.56
N VAL A 168 -10.29 4.23 -10.48
CA VAL A 168 -10.67 5.48 -9.79
C VAL A 168 -10.52 6.69 -10.73
N ARG A 169 -9.36 6.84 -11.41
CA ARG A 169 -9.14 7.96 -12.35
C ARG A 169 -10.06 7.89 -13.56
N LEU A 170 -10.24 6.70 -14.15
CA LEU A 170 -11.15 6.50 -15.28
C LEU A 170 -12.60 6.86 -14.90
N ARG A 171 -13.09 6.40 -13.74
CA ARG A 171 -14.42 6.78 -13.24
C ARG A 171 -14.54 8.29 -13.03
N ALA A 172 -13.52 8.94 -12.46
CA ALA A 172 -13.51 10.39 -12.28
C ALA A 172 -13.58 11.15 -13.62
N LEU A 173 -12.76 10.76 -14.60
CA LEU A 173 -12.76 11.38 -15.94
C LEU A 173 -14.13 11.24 -16.63
N LEU A 174 -14.74 10.06 -16.60
CA LEU A 174 -16.04 9.79 -17.24
C LEU A 174 -17.22 10.44 -16.48
N SER A 175 -17.15 10.54 -15.16
CA SER A 175 -18.20 11.15 -14.32
C SER A 175 -18.07 12.68 -14.19
N SER A 176 -16.96 13.28 -14.61
CA SER A 176 -16.69 14.71 -14.42
C SER A 176 -17.60 15.64 -15.22
N GLY A 177 -18.27 15.15 -16.28
CA GLY A 177 -19.11 15.94 -17.17
C GLY A 177 -18.37 16.97 -18.03
N THR A 178 -17.09 17.23 -17.76
CA THR A 178 -16.22 18.12 -18.54
C THR A 178 -15.58 17.43 -19.75
N THR A 179 -15.59 16.10 -19.79
CA THR A 179 -15.12 15.33 -20.93
C THR A 179 -16.21 15.17 -21.98
N ALA A 180 -15.90 15.39 -23.27
CA ALA A 180 -16.86 15.15 -24.36
C ALA A 180 -17.34 13.68 -24.41
N ALA A 181 -16.54 12.75 -23.89
CA ALA A 181 -16.89 11.35 -23.70
C ALA A 181 -18.00 11.11 -22.65
N GLY A 182 -18.16 11.99 -21.65
CA GLY A 182 -19.12 11.81 -20.55
C GLY A 182 -20.59 11.79 -20.97
N GLY A 183 -20.92 12.29 -22.18
CA GLY A 183 -22.25 12.21 -22.77
C GLY A 183 -22.57 10.88 -23.47
N LEU A 184 -21.62 9.95 -23.59
CA LEU A 184 -21.82 8.66 -24.24
C LEU A 184 -22.45 7.64 -23.28
N ALA A 185 -23.43 6.87 -23.75
CA ALA A 185 -24.03 5.78 -22.97
C ALA A 185 -22.99 4.72 -22.55
N SER A 186 -21.99 4.45 -23.42
CA SER A 186 -20.86 3.57 -23.13
C SER A 186 -19.97 4.09 -21.99
N ALA A 187 -19.76 5.41 -21.88
CA ALA A 187 -19.04 6.04 -20.79
C ALA A 187 -19.76 5.86 -19.44
N ALA A 188 -21.08 5.99 -19.42
CA ALA A 188 -21.89 5.69 -18.23
C ALA A 188 -21.74 4.21 -17.81
N THR A 189 -21.84 3.26 -18.77
CA THR A 189 -21.64 1.82 -18.49
C THR A 189 -20.25 1.53 -17.92
N VAL A 190 -19.19 2.11 -18.48
CA VAL A 190 -17.81 1.95 -17.95
C VAL A 190 -17.67 2.57 -16.56
N ALA A 191 -18.24 3.75 -16.31
CA ALA A 191 -18.18 4.41 -15.00
C ALA A 191 -18.94 3.63 -13.90
N GLU A 192 -20.09 3.02 -14.23
CA GLU A 192 -20.83 2.12 -13.35
C GLU A 192 -20.07 0.83 -13.07
N ALA A 193 -19.57 0.16 -14.11
CA ALA A 193 -18.83 -1.10 -13.97
C ALA A 193 -17.53 -0.90 -13.18
N ALA A 194 -16.79 0.18 -13.41
CA ALA A 194 -15.67 0.59 -12.58
C ALA A 194 -16.11 0.85 -11.13
N GLY A 195 -17.26 1.49 -10.91
CA GLY A 195 -17.84 1.69 -9.58
C GLY A 195 -18.08 0.38 -8.82
N ARG A 196 -18.68 -0.63 -9.46
CA ARG A 196 -18.95 -1.95 -8.88
C ARG A 196 -17.70 -2.74 -8.49
N LEU A 197 -16.55 -2.47 -9.13
CA LEU A 197 -15.25 -3.08 -8.78
C LEU A 197 -14.51 -2.33 -7.67
N LEU A 198 -14.94 -1.11 -7.33
CA LEU A 198 -14.34 -0.28 -6.29
C LEU A 198 -15.04 -0.42 -4.92
N THR A 199 -16.18 -1.10 -4.86
CA THR A 199 -16.93 -1.45 -3.64
C THR A 199 -16.55 -2.83 -3.13
#